data_AF-A0A075FZX6-F1
#
_entry.id   AF-A0A075FZX6-F1
#
_cell.length_a   1.000
_cell.length_b   1.000
_cell.length_c   1.000
_cell.angle_alpha   90.00
_cell.angle_beta   90.00
_cell.angle_gamma   90.00
#
_symmetry.space_group_name_H-M   'P 1'
#
loop_
_entity.id
_entity.type
_entity.pdbx_description
1 polymer ?
#
loop_
_entity_poly.entity_id
_entity_poly.type
_entity_poly.pdbx_seq_one_letter_code
_entity_poly.pdbx_strand_id
1 'polypeptide(L)' 'MQKWLLNKDKEMDVRLGMTASILDDIFNDANLPTHYGPLCLQIQTALEALLNEVRGS' A
#
# COMPACT_ATOMS: atom_id res chain seq x y z
N MET A 1 -15.32 7.89 7.94
CA MET A 1 -13.89 7.57 8.16
C MET A 1 -13.22 7.35 6.82
N GLN A 2 -12.15 8.10 6.52
CA GLN A 2 -11.30 7.80 5.36
C GLN A 2 -10.44 6.56 5.70
N LYS A 3 -10.10 5.74 4.69
CA LYS A 3 -9.34 4.49 4.88
C LYS A 3 -7.95 4.62 4.28
N TRP A 4 -7.03 3.78 4.78
CA TRP A 4 -5.72 3.55 4.19
C TRP A 4 -4.93 4.87 4.02
N LEU A 5 -4.41 5.13 2.82
CA LEU A 5 -3.63 6.34 2.49
C LEU A 5 -4.37 7.66 2.75
N LEU A 6 -5.71 7.64 2.68
CA LEU A 6 -6.54 8.83 2.87
C LEU A 6 -6.87 9.10 4.33
N ASN A 7 -6.52 8.20 5.27
CA ASN A 7 -6.86 8.37 6.69
C ASN A 7 -6.01 9.45 7.38
N LYS A 8 -6.33 10.73 7.15
CA LYS A 8 -5.58 11.89 7.68
C LYS A 8 -5.54 11.97 9.22
N ASP A 9 -6.35 11.17 9.92
CA ASP A 9 -6.32 11.04 11.38
C ASP A 9 -5.15 10.15 11.88
N LYS A 10 -4.31 9.65 10.96
CA LYS A 10 -3.16 8.79 11.23
C LYS A 10 -1.90 9.34 10.58
N GLU A 11 -0.77 9.10 11.24
CA GLU A 11 0.56 9.39 10.71
C GLU A 11 0.81 8.70 9.36
N MET A 12 1.69 9.30 8.54
CA MET A 12 1.93 8.83 7.17
C MET A 12 2.45 7.39 7.14
N ASP A 13 3.35 7.02 8.03
CA ASP A 13 3.89 5.66 8.15
C ASP A 13 2.81 4.62 8.46
N VAL A 14 1.87 4.95 9.36
CA VAL A 14 0.71 4.12 9.69
C VAL A 14 -0.19 3.97 8.47
N ARG A 15 -0.47 5.06 7.77
CA ARG A 15 -1.29 5.03 6.54
C ARG A 15 -0.66 4.20 5.43
N LEU A 16 0.67 4.29 5.25
CA LEU A 16 1.41 3.49 4.29
C LEU A 16 1.35 2.00 4.66
N GLY A 17 1.55 1.65 5.93
CA GLY A 17 1.40 0.28 6.42
C GLY A 17 -0.01 -0.28 6.22
N MET A 18 -1.05 0.50 6.52
CA MET A 18 -2.44 0.12 6.25
C MET A 18 -2.71 -0.11 4.77
N THR A 19 -2.12 0.71 3.89
CA THR A 19 -2.29 0.58 2.44
C THR A 19 -1.57 -0.66 1.90
N ALA A 20 -0.35 -0.93 2.39
CA ALA A 20 0.42 -2.12 2.03
C ALA A 20 -0.31 -3.41 2.43
N SER A 21 -0.90 -3.47 3.63
CA SER A 21 -1.70 -4.63 4.06
C SER A 21 -2.88 -4.91 3.14
N ILE A 22 -3.54 -3.88 2.63
CA ILE A 22 -4.72 -4.03 1.75
C ILE A 22 -4.30 -4.41 0.34
N LEU A 23 -3.15 -3.90 -0.11
CA LEU A 23 -2.57 -4.30 -1.38
C LEU A 23 -2.19 -5.79 -1.36
N ASP A 24 -1.68 -6.29 -0.24
CA ASP A 24 -1.39 -7.71 -0.04
C ASP A 24 -2.67 -8.57 -0.09
N ASP A 25 -3.74 -8.13 0.59
CA ASP A 25 -5.05 -8.80 0.49
C ASP A 25 -5.56 -8.87 -0.95
N ILE A 26 -5.41 -7.77 -1.72
CA ILE A 26 -5.80 -7.72 -3.14
C ILE A 26 -4.92 -8.65 -3.98
N PHE A 27 -3.61 -8.65 -3.75
CA PHE A 27 -2.66 -9.45 -4.51
C PHE A 27 -2.86 -10.96 -4.30
N ASN A 28 -3.28 -11.35 -3.09
CA ASN A 28 -3.59 -12.74 -2.75
C ASN A 28 -5.01 -13.19 -3.15
N ASP A 29 -5.84 -12.33 -3.71
CA ASP A 29 -7.17 -12.71 -4.20
C ASP A 29 -7.03 -13.61 -5.44
N ALA A 30 -7.52 -14.85 -5.34
CA ALA A 30 -7.52 -15.81 -6.46
C ALA A 30 -8.33 -15.34 -7.68
N ASN A 31 -9.23 -14.37 -7.51
CA ASN A 31 -10.01 -13.77 -8.57
C ASN A 31 -9.31 -12.57 -9.23
N LEU A 32 -8.15 -12.12 -8.73
CA LEU A 32 -7.40 -11.03 -9.33
C LEU A 32 -6.95 -11.44 -10.75
N PRO A 33 -7.33 -10.69 -11.80
CA PRO A 33 -6.85 -10.99 -13.14
C PRO A 33 -5.32 -10.89 -13.21
N THR A 34 -4.67 -11.90 -13.79
CA THR A 34 -3.20 -12.07 -13.75
C THR A 34 -2.43 -10.86 -14.29
N HIS A 35 -3.02 -10.11 -15.23
CA HIS A 35 -2.40 -8.92 -15.81
C HIS A 35 -2.30 -7.73 -14.83
N TYR A 36 -3.00 -7.77 -13.69
CA TYR A 36 -2.84 -6.78 -12.61
C TYR A 36 -1.75 -7.12 -11.60
N GLY A 37 -1.23 -8.36 -11.60
CA GLY A 37 -0.11 -8.74 -10.72
C GLY A 37 1.08 -7.77 -10.80
N PRO A 38 1.59 -7.42 -12.01
CA PRO A 38 2.64 -6.42 -12.16
C PRO A 38 2.27 -5.03 -11.60
N LEU A 39 1.01 -4.61 -11.70
CA LEU A 39 0.55 -3.34 -11.15
C LEU A 39 0.60 -3.36 -9.61
N CYS A 40 0.18 -4.45 -8.98
CA CYS A 40 0.30 -4.61 -7.53
C CYS A 40 1.76 -4.49 -7.08
N LEU A 41 2.70 -5.12 -7.78
CA LEU A 41 4.13 -5.04 -7.48
C LEU A 41 4.69 -3.61 -7.64
N GLN A 42 4.24 -2.87 -8.66
CA GLN A 42 4.62 -1.46 -8.85
C GLN A 42 4.12 -0.59 -7.70
N ILE A 43 2.88 -0.78 -7.25
CA ILE A 43 2.32 -0.06 -6.10
C ILE A 43 3.07 -0.44 -4.82
N GLN A 44 3.39 -1.72 -4.60
CA GLN A 44 4.16 -2.17 -3.44
C GLN A 44 5.54 -1.48 -3.39
N THR A 45 6.24 -1.44 -4.53
CA THR A 45 7.53 -0.75 -4.66
C THR A 45 7.42 0.73 -4.29
N ALA A 46 6.36 1.41 -4.76
CA ALA A 46 6.13 2.82 -4.46
C ALA A 46 5.82 3.05 -2.97
N LEU A 47 5.03 2.17 -2.34
CA LEU A 47 4.73 2.24 -0.91
C LEU A 47 5.99 2.06 -0.05
N GLU A 48 6.86 1.11 -0.42
CA GLU A 48 8.14 0.88 0.27
C GLU A 48 9.11 2.07 0.13
N ALA A 49 9.21 2.64 -1.07
CA ALA A 49 10.02 3.84 -1.31
C ALA A 49 9.55 5.01 -0.43
N LEU A 50 8.24 5.29 -0.41
CA LEU A 50 7.65 6.34 0.42
C LEU A 50 7.84 6.08 1.92
N LEU A 51 7.72 4.82 2.36
CA LEU A 51 7.92 4.46 3.77
C LEU A 51 9.38 4.68 4.19
N ASN A 52 10.33 4.36 3.31
CA ASN A 52 11.74 4.61 3.56
C ASN A 52 12.06 6.12 3.64
N GLU A 53 11.45 6.93 2.77
CA GLU A 53 11.57 8.40 2.84
C GLU A 53 11.02 8.97 4.15
N VAL A 54 9.85 8.49 4.60
CA VAL A 54 9.23 8.92 5.86
C VAL A 54 10.06 8.50 7.07
N ARG A 55 10.69 7.31 7.05
CA ARG A 55 11.52 6.81 8.15
C ARG A 55 12.93 7.43 8.20
N GLY A 56 13.42 7.91 7.07
CA GLY A 56 14.72 8.57 6.95
C GLY A 56 14.71 10.07 7.21
N SER A 57 13.53 10.66 7.47
CA SER A 57 13.33 12.10 7.72
C SER A 57 13.17 12.43 9.20
#